data_AF-A0A7S1EF11-F1
#
_entry.id   AF-A0A7S1EF11-F1
#
_cell.length_a   1.000
_cell.length_b   1.000
_cell.length_c   1.000
_cell.angle_alpha   90.00
_cell.angle_beta   90.00
_cell.angle_gamma   90.00
#
_symmetry.space_group_name_H-M   'P 1'
#
loop_
_entity.id
_entity.type
_entity.pdbx_description
1 polymer ?
#
loop_
_entity_poly.entity_id
_entity_poly.type
_entity_poly.pdbx_seq_one_letter_code
_entity_poly.pdbx_strand_id
1 'polypeptide(L)'
;KPEGPKFLVAARLRMPKGAKPVAVKWLPYPNTNAPRRMNRMLVAADTKGSLHFFDSHGALIHTHHTGSSVSTMAVSSKWDGELKVLTGGPNGEVRLFSVSPPPRHDLPPAVLEEHVARLES
;
A
#
# COMPACT_ATOMS: atom_id res chain seq x y z
N LYS A 1 -23.67 -28.77 12.35
CA LYS A 1 -23.68 -27.34 11.92
C LYS A 1 -22.31 -27.06 11.31
N PRO A 2 -22.18 -26.67 10.03
CA PRO A 2 -20.87 -26.30 9.50
C PRO A 2 -20.36 -25.06 10.24
N GLU A 3 -19.11 -25.09 10.69
CA GLU A 3 -18.45 -23.90 11.24
C GLU A 3 -18.27 -22.87 10.12
N GLY A 4 -18.60 -21.60 10.40
CA GLY A 4 -18.37 -20.50 9.46
C GLY A 4 -16.88 -20.20 9.25
N PRO A 5 -16.55 -19.26 8.35
CA PRO A 5 -15.15 -18.90 8.09
C PRO A 5 -14.47 -18.35 9.35
N LYS A 6 -13.24 -18.81 9.61
CA LYS A 6 -12.38 -18.30 10.68
C LYS A 6 -11.54 -17.14 10.14
N PHE A 7 -11.59 -16.00 10.82
CA PHE A 7 -10.82 -14.82 10.46
C PHE A 7 -9.57 -14.72 11.33
N LEU A 8 -8.40 -14.63 10.69
CA LEU A 8 -7.12 -14.45 11.36
C LEU A 8 -6.52 -13.10 10.95
N VAL A 9 -5.89 -12.42 11.90
CA VAL A 9 -5.14 -11.20 11.62
C VAL A 9 -3.82 -11.59 10.96
N ALA A 10 -3.73 -11.42 9.63
CA ALA A 10 -2.53 -11.77 8.87
C ALA A 10 -1.39 -10.76 9.01
N ALA A 11 -1.72 -9.46 9.11
CA ALA A 11 -0.73 -8.39 9.25
C ALA A 11 -1.33 -7.16 9.96
N ARG A 12 -0.47 -6.34 10.59
CA ARG A 12 -0.84 -5.04 11.17
C ARG A 12 -0.01 -3.94 10.53
N LEU A 13 -0.65 -3.08 9.74
CA LEU A 13 0.00 -1.92 9.13
C LEU A 13 0.26 -0.86 10.20
N ARG A 14 1.52 -0.43 10.36
CA ARG A 14 1.89 0.64 11.28
C ARG A 14 2.00 1.96 10.53
N MET A 15 0.99 2.81 10.68
CA MET A 15 1.02 4.18 10.16
C MET A 15 2.08 5.01 10.89
N PRO A 16 2.71 5.99 10.22
CA PRO A 16 3.58 6.96 10.89
C PRO A 16 2.89 7.67 12.06
N LYS A 17 3.67 8.10 13.05
CA LYS A 17 3.13 8.74 14.26
C LYS A 17 2.27 9.95 13.90
N GLY A 18 1.00 9.94 14.34
CA GLY A 18 0.05 11.03 14.09
C GLY A 18 -0.59 11.02 12.70
N ALA A 19 -0.32 10.02 11.85
CA ALA A 19 -1.07 9.76 10.64
C ALA A 19 -2.34 8.97 11.00
N LYS A 20 -3.50 9.50 10.63
CA LYS A 20 -4.80 8.85 10.83
C LYS A 20 -5.31 8.32 9.49
N PRO A 21 -5.41 7.00 9.29
CA PRO A 21 -5.82 6.46 8.01
C PRO A 21 -7.30 6.77 7.74
N VAL A 22 -7.61 7.20 6.52
CA VAL A 22 -8.99 7.45 6.04
C VAL A 22 -9.44 6.42 5.02
N ALA A 23 -8.50 5.86 4.26
CA ALA A 23 -8.78 4.87 3.23
C ALA A 23 -7.58 3.96 3.05
N VAL A 24 -7.83 2.67 2.83
CA VAL A 24 -6.79 1.67 2.51
C VAL A 24 -7.25 0.89 1.28
N LYS A 25 -6.36 0.71 0.31
CA LYS A 25 -6.64 -0.02 -0.93
C LYS A 25 -5.48 -0.95 -1.27
N TRP A 26 -5.82 -2.14 -1.76
CA TRP A 26 -4.86 -2.97 -2.46
C TRP A 26 -4.49 -2.29 -3.77
N LEU A 27 -3.21 -2.28 -4.09
CA LEU A 27 -2.72 -1.93 -5.40
C LEU A 27 -2.80 -3.17 -6.28
N PRO A 28 -3.64 -3.17 -7.33
CA PRO A 28 -3.75 -4.28 -8.25
C PRO A 28 -2.53 -4.28 -9.17
N TYR A 29 -1.33 -4.52 -8.64
CA TYR A 29 -0.15 -4.83 -9.45
C TYR A 29 -0.35 -6.21 -10.04
N PRO A 30 -0.65 -6.33 -11.35
CA PRO A 30 -0.77 -7.61 -11.99
C PRO A 30 0.58 -7.87 -12.65
N ASN A 31 1.38 -8.81 -12.14
CA ASN A 31 2.43 -9.32 -13.01
C ASN A 31 2.66 -10.81 -12.86
N THR A 32 2.46 -11.50 -13.99
CA THR A 32 2.88 -12.86 -14.25
C THR A 32 4.41 -13.02 -14.24
N ASN A 33 5.18 -11.91 -14.28
CA ASN A 33 6.65 -11.89 -14.30
C ASN A 33 7.31 -11.11 -13.15
N ALA A 34 6.59 -10.66 -12.12
CA ALA A 34 7.21 -10.15 -10.90
C ALA A 34 7.61 -11.33 -10.00
N PRO A 35 8.77 -11.29 -9.30
CA PRO A 35 9.04 -12.28 -8.26
C PRO A 35 7.84 -12.29 -7.29
N ARG A 36 7.30 -13.48 -7.00
CA ARG A 36 6.04 -13.73 -6.27
C ARG A 36 5.84 -12.88 -5.00
N ARG A 37 6.91 -12.30 -4.44
CA ARG A 37 6.95 -11.49 -3.22
C ARG A 37 6.47 -10.04 -3.37
N MET A 38 6.49 -9.43 -4.57
CA MET A 38 5.97 -8.06 -4.80
C MET A 38 4.52 -8.02 -5.29
N ASN A 39 3.82 -9.16 -5.33
CA ASN A 39 2.51 -9.27 -5.98
C ASN A 39 1.37 -8.53 -5.25
N ARG A 40 1.61 -7.98 -4.05
CA ARG A 40 0.57 -7.29 -3.29
C ARG A 40 1.20 -6.13 -2.51
N MET A 41 0.90 -4.92 -2.95
CA MET A 41 1.17 -3.69 -2.20
C MET A 41 -0.14 -3.08 -1.75
N LEU A 42 -0.08 -2.33 -0.67
CA LEU A 42 -1.19 -1.55 -0.15
C LEU A 42 -0.83 -0.07 -0.22
N VAL A 43 -1.86 0.76 -0.40
CA VAL A 43 -1.76 2.19 -0.18
C VAL A 43 -2.77 2.59 0.88
N ALA A 44 -2.34 3.41 1.84
CA ALA A 44 -3.21 4.03 2.84
C ALA A 44 -3.12 5.55 2.70
N ALA A 45 -4.27 6.22 2.62
CA ALA A 45 -4.34 7.67 2.69
C ALA A 45 -4.56 8.11 4.13
N ASP A 46 -3.96 9.23 4.54
CA ASP A 46 -4.20 9.85 5.84
C ASP A 46 -4.94 11.20 5.77
N THR A 47 -5.50 11.63 6.90
CA THR A 47 -6.22 12.91 7.01
C THR A 47 -5.35 14.14 6.73
N LYS A 48 -4.02 14.02 6.79
CA LYS A 48 -3.08 15.13 6.60
C LYS A 48 -2.61 15.26 5.15
N GLY A 49 -3.07 14.37 4.27
CA GLY A 49 -2.71 14.42 2.87
C GLY A 49 -1.50 13.61 2.50
N SER A 50 -1.26 12.49 3.17
CA SER A 50 -0.18 11.57 2.83
C SER A 50 -0.73 10.24 2.29
N LEU A 51 -0.05 9.70 1.29
CA LEU A 51 -0.23 8.33 0.78
C LEU A 51 0.94 7.48 1.26
N HIS A 52 0.64 6.45 2.05
CA HIS A 52 1.61 5.53 2.62
C HIS A 52 1.54 4.20 1.89
N PHE A 53 2.65 3.78 1.30
CA PHE A 53 2.77 2.53 0.55
C PHE A 53 3.37 1.45 1.43
N PHE A 54 2.69 0.33 1.53
CA PHE A 54 3.13 -0.83 2.30
C PHE A 54 3.36 -2.04 1.40
N ASP A 55 4.30 -2.88 1.81
CA ASP A 55 4.39 -4.22 1.25
C ASP A 55 3.25 -5.12 1.77
N SER A 56 3.23 -6.37 1.31
CA SER A 56 2.24 -7.38 1.72
C SER A 56 2.36 -7.83 3.18
N HIS A 57 3.47 -7.51 3.85
CA HIS A 57 3.76 -7.90 5.23
C HIS A 57 3.51 -6.75 6.22
N GLY A 58 3.23 -5.56 5.69
CA GLY A 58 2.92 -4.35 6.45
C GLY A 58 4.12 -3.46 6.75
N ALA A 59 5.26 -3.66 6.08
CA ALA A 59 6.38 -2.74 6.13
C ALA A 59 6.07 -1.49 5.30
N LEU A 60 6.32 -0.31 5.88
CA LEU A 60 6.19 0.96 5.18
C LEU A 60 7.36 1.14 4.20
N ILE A 61 7.07 1.18 2.90
CA ILE A 61 8.06 1.34 1.83
C ILE A 61 8.26 2.83 1.51
N HIS A 62 7.17 3.58 1.39
CA HIS A 62 7.23 4.97 0.92
C HIS A 62 6.08 5.81 1.46
N THR A 63 6.30 7.12 1.58
CA THR A 63 5.26 8.11 1.88
C THR A 63 5.33 9.24 0.87
N HIS A 64 4.20 9.50 0.21
CA HIS A 64 4.05 10.60 -0.74
C HIS A 64 3.08 11.64 -0.16
N HIS A 65 3.48 12.92 -0.14
CA HIS A 65 2.61 14.01 0.27
C HIS A 65 1.78 14.50 -0.91
N THR A 66 0.48 14.29 -0.83
CA THR A 66 -0.48 14.73 -1.85
C THR A 66 -0.57 16.24 -1.94
N GLY A 67 -0.29 16.96 -0.85
CA GLY A 67 -0.35 18.42 -0.74
C GLY A 67 -1.67 19.00 -0.24
N SER A 68 -2.65 18.17 0.14
CA SER A 68 -3.87 18.60 0.85
C SER A 68 -4.54 17.43 1.58
N SER A 69 -5.45 17.73 2.52
CA SER A 69 -6.18 16.70 3.27
C SER A 69 -6.94 15.76 2.35
N VAL A 70 -6.84 14.45 2.60
CA VAL A 70 -7.58 13.41 1.88
C VAL A 70 -8.73 12.90 2.75
N SER A 71 -9.91 12.77 2.15
CA SER A 71 -11.11 12.17 2.77
C SER A 71 -11.51 10.86 2.09
N THR A 72 -11.13 10.64 0.83
CA THR A 72 -11.45 9.42 0.08
C THR A 72 -10.38 9.08 -0.95
N MET A 73 -10.31 7.80 -1.34
CA MET A 73 -9.33 7.30 -2.30
C MET A 73 -9.90 6.15 -3.16
N ALA A 74 -9.58 6.19 -4.45
CA ALA A 74 -9.79 5.12 -5.41
C ALA A 74 -8.48 4.74 -6.10
N VAL A 75 -8.38 3.48 -6.50
CA VAL A 75 -7.22 2.94 -7.21
C VAL A 75 -7.74 2.32 -8.50
N SER A 76 -7.14 2.67 -9.63
CA SER A 76 -7.52 2.11 -10.93
C SER A 76 -7.07 0.65 -11.03
N SER A 77 -7.76 -0.12 -11.86
CA SER A 77 -7.10 -1.24 -12.52
C SER A 77 -5.97 -0.71 -13.42
N LYS A 78 -4.97 -1.55 -13.71
CA LYS A 78 -3.88 -1.19 -14.65
C LYS A 78 -4.49 -0.73 -15.97
N TRP A 79 -4.18 0.51 -16.38
CA TRP A 79 -4.57 1.09 -17.66
C TRP A 79 -3.28 1.57 -18.33
N ASP A 80 -2.99 1.10 -19.54
CA ASP A 80 -1.79 1.45 -20.32
C ASP A 80 -0.45 1.24 -19.60
N GLY A 81 -0.34 0.21 -18.76
CA GLY A 81 0.91 -0.08 -18.06
C GLY A 81 1.05 0.59 -16.70
N GLU A 82 0.24 1.61 -16.43
CA GLU A 82 0.35 2.45 -15.23
C GLU A 82 -0.78 2.20 -14.24
N LEU A 83 -0.46 2.40 -12.98
CA LEU A 83 -1.42 2.41 -11.89
C LEU A 83 -1.79 3.86 -11.58
N LYS A 84 -3.08 4.16 -11.44
CA LYS A 84 -3.54 5.48 -11.02
C LYS A 84 -4.16 5.44 -9.63
N VAL A 85 -3.87 6.46 -8.83
CA VAL A 85 -4.52 6.70 -7.54
C VAL A 85 -5.26 8.02 -7.61
N LEU A 86 -6.55 7.99 -7.33
CA LEU A 86 -7.41 9.18 -7.25
C LEU A 86 -7.69 9.48 -5.78
N THR A 87 -7.47 10.72 -5.36
CA THR A 87 -7.82 11.18 -4.01
C THR A 87 -8.83 12.31 -4.09
N GLY A 88 -9.82 12.28 -3.20
CA GLY A 88 -10.73 13.40 -2.96
C GLY A 88 -10.45 14.02 -1.59
N GLY A 89 -10.42 15.35 -1.54
CA GLY A 89 -10.28 16.14 -0.32
C GLY A 89 -11.60 16.80 0.09
N PRO A 90 -11.68 17.32 1.33
CA PRO A 90 -12.91 17.93 1.86
C PRO A 90 -13.30 19.24 1.16
N ASN A 91 -12.37 19.91 0.48
CA ASN A 91 -12.58 21.22 -0.16
C ASN A 91 -12.94 21.12 -1.65
N GLY A 92 -13.44 19.97 -2.10
CA GLY A 92 -13.73 19.71 -3.52
C GLY A 92 -12.50 19.44 -4.39
N GLU A 93 -11.31 19.37 -3.79
CA GLU A 93 -10.08 19.03 -4.49
C GLU A 93 -10.06 17.55 -4.90
N VAL A 94 -9.77 17.29 -6.17
CA VAL A 94 -9.58 15.96 -6.70
C VAL A 94 -8.19 15.89 -7.34
N ARG A 95 -7.38 14.91 -6.95
CA ARG A 95 -6.02 14.74 -7.46
C ARG A 95 -5.85 13.32 -8.00
N LEU A 96 -5.20 13.21 -9.15
CA LEU A 96 -4.88 11.95 -9.83
C LEU A 96 -3.37 11.78 -9.88
N PHE A 97 -2.88 10.66 -9.34
CA PHE A 97 -1.46 10.34 -9.27
C PHE A 97 -1.16 9.14 -10.17
N SER A 98 -0.13 9.26 -11.01
CA SER A 98 0.50 8.10 -11.65
C SER A 98 1.44 7.44 -10.64
N VAL A 99 1.20 6.17 -10.35
CA VAL A 99 2.06 5.36 -9.50
C VAL A 99 2.83 4.42 -10.41
N SER A 100 4.11 4.73 -10.61
CA SER A 100 5.03 3.78 -11.21
C SER A 100 5.25 2.63 -10.23
N PRO A 101 5.36 1.38 -10.72
CA PRO A 101 5.88 0.30 -9.88
C PRO A 101 7.18 0.79 -9.24
N PRO A 102 7.42 0.51 -7.94
CA PRO A 102 8.75 0.74 -7.41
C PRO A 102 9.75 0.05 -8.35
N PRO A 103 10.93 0.63 -8.59
CA PRO A 103 12.00 -0.09 -9.26
C PRO A 103 12.12 -1.46 -8.60
N ARG A 104 12.57 -2.49 -9.34
CA ARG A 104 12.99 -3.76 -8.72
C ARG A 104 14.17 -3.45 -7.80
N HIS A 105 13.89 -2.93 -6.61
CA HIS A 105 14.85 -2.81 -5.55
C HIS A 105 14.88 -4.20 -4.94
N ASP A 106 15.99 -4.88 -5.18
CA ASP A 106 16.49 -5.84 -4.21
C ASP A 106 16.39 -5.12 -2.86
N LEU A 107 15.52 -5.64 -1.99
CA LEU A 107 15.36 -5.13 -0.64
C LEU A 107 16.77 -4.95 -0.04
N PRO A 108 17.06 -3.87 0.70
CA PRO A 108 18.35 -3.74 1.37
C PRO A 108 18.64 -5.02 2.14
N PRO A 109 19.87 -5.59 2.11
CA PRO A 109 20.17 -6.87 2.73
C PRO A 109 19.67 -6.96 4.17
N ALA A 110 19.77 -5.88 4.95
CA ALA A 110 19.25 -5.81 6.31
C ALA A 110 17.74 -6.12 6.45
N VAL A 111 16.92 -5.69 5.49
CA VAL A 111 15.49 -5.97 5.45
C VAL A 111 15.22 -7.41 5.02
N LEU A 112 16.05 -7.97 4.12
CA LEU A 112 15.99 -9.40 3.76
C LEU A 112 16.36 -10.28 4.95
N GLU A 113 17.44 -9.97 5.66
CA GLU A 113 17.93 -10.72 6.82
C GLU A 113 16.93 -10.69 7.98
N GLU A 114 16.36 -9.53 8.32
CA GLU A 114 15.31 -9.43 9.35
C GLU A 114 14.05 -10.23 8.96
N HIS A 115 13.74 -10.30 7.67
CA HIS A 115 12.57 -11.00 7.16
C HIS A 115 12.77 -12.51 7.03
N VAL A 116 13.99 -12.96 6.72
CA VAL A 116 14.39 -14.38 6.70
C VAL A 116 14.43 -14.92 8.13
N ALA A 117 15.08 -14.20 9.05
CA ALA A 117 15.15 -14.57 10.46
C ALA A 117 13.76 -14.73 11.10
N ARG A 118 12.77 -13.96 10.64
CA ARG A 118 11.38 -14.00 11.14
C ARG A 118 10.52 -15.08 10.50
N LEU A 119 10.96 -15.68 9.40
CA LEU A 119 10.29 -16.80 8.73
C LEU A 119 10.86 -18.16 9.21
N GLU A 120 12.08 -18.16 9.76
CA GLU A 120 12.77 -19.36 10.27
C GLU A 120 12.63 -19.55 11.79
N SER A 121 11.94 -18.63 12.48
CA SER A 121 11.57 -18.71 13.91
C SER A 121 10.11 -19.14 14.10
#